data_AF-A0A847YB19-F1
#
_entry.id   AF-A0A847YB19-F1
#
_cell.length_a   1.000
_cell.length_b   1.000
_cell.length_c   1.000
_cell.angle_alpha   90.00
_cell.angle_beta   90.00
_cell.angle_gamma   90.00
#
_symmetry.space_group_name_H-M   'P 1'
#
loop_
_entity.id
_entity.type
_entity.pdbx_description
1 polymer ?
#
loop_
_entity_poly.entity_id
_entity_poly.type
_entity_poly.pdbx_seq_one_letter_code
_entity_poly.pdbx_strand_id
1 'polypeptide(L)'
;MTQSRFDNQEEDHATVPPELQELAQAVASLPDPYRTQLQGPLGRVVDNARRRRQILNLVQEALGELRLDMKYLLFDLDATRRERDEYRRKLEQSKENG
;
A
#
# COMPACT_ATOMS: atom_id res chain seq x y z
N MET A 1 10.46 -1.09 -23.84
CA MET A 1 11.16 -1.59 -22.64
C MET A 1 10.41 -1.07 -21.42
N THR A 2 9.44 -1.84 -20.93
CA THR A 2 8.67 -1.47 -19.74
C THR A 2 9.40 -2.06 -18.56
N GLN A 3 10.33 -1.30 -17.98
CA GLN A 3 10.97 -1.71 -16.74
C GLN A 3 9.86 -1.82 -15.69
N SER A 4 9.61 -3.04 -15.20
CA SER A 4 8.65 -3.30 -14.13
C SER A 4 9.02 -2.42 -12.94
N ARG A 5 8.18 -1.43 -12.63
CA ARG A 5 8.36 -0.55 -11.46
C ARG A 5 8.19 -1.29 -10.13
N PHE A 6 7.92 -2.60 -10.18
CA PHE A 6 7.72 -3.49 -9.05
C PHE A 6 9.01 -4.21 -8.58
N ASP A 7 10.13 -4.07 -9.30
CA ASP A 7 11.38 -4.78 -8.97
C ASP A 7 12.24 -4.14 -7.87
N ASN A 8 11.72 -3.17 -7.10
CA ASN A 8 12.53 -2.44 -6.10
C ASN A 8 11.95 -2.44 -4.68
N GLN A 9 11.14 -3.43 -4.31
CA GLN A 9 10.75 -3.70 -2.93
C GLN A 9 11.58 -4.86 -2.37
N GLU A 10 12.89 -4.64 -2.23
CA GLU A 10 13.73 -5.53 -1.45
C GLU A 10 13.35 -5.41 0.05
N GLU A 11 12.71 -6.45 0.57
CA GLU A 11 13.02 -7.06 1.87
C GLU A 11 12.86 -6.17 3.15
N ASP A 12 11.69 -5.59 3.43
CA ASP A 12 11.41 -5.03 4.79
C ASP A 12 9.96 -5.23 5.30
N HIS A 13 9.24 -6.23 4.78
CA HIS A 13 7.81 -6.39 5.11
C HIS A 13 7.53 -7.22 6.38
N ALA A 14 8.56 -7.63 7.12
CA ALA A 14 8.41 -8.49 8.30
C ALA A 14 9.34 -8.14 9.48
N THR A 15 9.93 -6.94 9.49
CA THR A 15 10.74 -6.52 10.63
C THR A 15 9.89 -6.39 11.88
N VAL A 16 10.39 -6.97 12.97
CA VAL A 16 9.80 -6.85 14.30
C VAL A 16 10.00 -5.39 14.73
N PRO A 17 8.97 -4.72 15.28
CA PRO A 17 9.13 -3.40 15.87
C PRO A 17 10.32 -3.34 16.84
N PRO A 18 11.15 -2.29 16.81
CA PRO A 18 12.33 -2.18 17.67
C PRO A 18 12.00 -2.41 19.15
N GLU A 19 10.85 -1.93 19.62
CA GLU A 19 10.39 -2.07 21.00
C GLU A 19 10.12 -3.53 21.38
N LEU A 20 9.61 -4.33 20.44
CA LEU A 20 9.41 -5.76 20.65
C LEU A 20 10.73 -6.54 20.59
N GLN A 21 11.72 -6.02 19.86
CA GLN A 21 13.06 -6.59 19.82
C GLN A 21 13.83 -6.31 21.12
N GLU A 22 13.73 -5.09 21.65
CA GLU A 22 14.23 -4.73 22.97
C GLU A 22 13.56 -5.56 24.08
N LEU A 23 12.23 -5.71 24.02
CA LEU A 23 11.50 -6.56 24.95
C LEU A 23 11.97 -8.02 24.89
N ALA A 24 12.22 -8.55 23.70
CA ALA A 24 12.72 -9.91 23.53
C ALA A 24 14.12 -10.08 24.15
N GLN A 25 15.00 -9.09 23.99
CA GLN A 25 16.31 -9.08 24.63
C GLN A 25 16.21 -9.02 26.16
N ALA A 26 15.32 -8.16 26.68
CA ALA A 26 15.07 -8.07 28.12
C ALA A 26 14.57 -9.41 28.69
N VAL A 27 13.61 -10.08 28.02
CA VAL A 27 13.14 -11.41 28.43
C VAL A 27 14.25 -12.46 28.35
N ALA A 28 15.14 -12.38 27.36
CA ALA A 28 16.27 -13.29 27.23
C ALA A 28 17.27 -13.18 28.40
N SER A 29 17.43 -11.99 28.98
CA SER A 29 18.30 -11.76 30.15
C SER A 29 17.73 -12.27 31.49
N LEU A 30 16.47 -12.72 31.52
CA LEU A 30 15.86 -13.22 32.76
C LEU A 30 16.37 -14.63 33.13
N PRO A 31 16.35 -14.99 34.43
CA PRO A 31 16.58 -16.36 34.88
C PRO A 31 15.58 -17.35 34.25
N ASP A 32 16.01 -18.61 34.09
CA ASP A 32 15.29 -19.69 33.41
C ASP A 32 13.78 -19.80 33.70
N PRO A 33 13.32 -19.83 34.98
CA PRO A 33 11.90 -20.02 35.25
C PRO A 33 11.03 -18.89 34.69
N TYR A 34 11.50 -17.64 34.77
CA TYR A 34 10.77 -16.47 34.27
C TYR A 34 10.85 -16.36 32.75
N ARG A 35 12.04 -16.62 32.18
CA ARG A 35 12.23 -16.64 30.72
C ARG A 35 11.31 -17.68 30.06
N THR A 36 11.29 -18.90 30.58
CA THR A 36 10.45 -20.00 30.05
C THR A 36 8.97 -19.65 30.09
N GLN A 37 8.51 -19.03 31.17
CA GLN A 37 7.11 -18.60 31.32
C GLN A 37 6.71 -17.53 30.30
N LEU A 38 7.63 -16.61 29.96
CA LEU A 38 7.36 -15.48 29.08
C LEU A 38 7.62 -15.76 27.60
N GLN A 39 8.41 -16.78 27.27
CA GLN A 39 8.81 -17.09 25.90
C GLN A 39 7.61 -17.32 24.95
N GLY A 40 6.63 -18.12 25.40
CA GLY A 40 5.42 -18.40 24.63
C GLY A 40 4.54 -17.16 24.40
N PRO A 41 4.11 -16.43 25.46
CA PRO A 41 3.39 -15.18 25.33
C PRO A 41 4.09 -14.15 24.45
N LEU A 42 5.40 -13.96 24.63
CA LEU A 42 6.20 -13.03 23.84
C LEU A 42 6.20 -13.41 22.35
N GLY A 43 6.42 -14.69 22.03
CA GLY A 43 6.38 -15.19 20.65
C GLY A 43 5.04 -14.86 19.97
N ARG A 44 3.92 -15.10 20.66
CA ARG A 44 2.60 -14.73 20.15
C ARG A 44 2.48 -13.23 19.89
N VAL A 45 2.99 -12.37 20.77
CA VAL A 45 2.92 -10.91 20.57
C VAL A 45 3.73 -10.48 19.34
N VAL A 46 4.93 -11.03 19.17
CA VAL A 46 5.79 -10.77 18.00
C VAL A 46 5.10 -11.22 16.71
N ASP A 47 4.52 -12.42 16.69
CA ASP A 47 3.82 -12.94 15.53
C ASP A 47 2.57 -12.12 15.17
N ASN A 48 1.81 -11.70 16.19
CA ASN A 48 0.66 -10.80 16.00
C ASN A 48 1.09 -9.45 15.43
N ALA A 49 2.19 -8.87 15.92
CA ALA A 49 2.71 -7.60 15.42
C ALA A 49 3.16 -7.70 13.96
N ARG A 50 3.89 -8.77 13.61
CA ARG A 50 4.28 -9.06 12.22
C ARG A 50 3.05 -9.20 11.31
N ARG A 51 2.07 -10.01 11.71
CA ARG A 51 0.85 -10.23 10.91
C ARG A 51 0.06 -8.94 10.70
N ARG A 52 -0.07 -8.09 11.73
CA ARG A 52 -0.74 -6.78 11.59
C ARG A 52 -0.02 -5.89 10.59
N ARG A 53 1.32 -5.84 10.64
CA ARG A 53 2.11 -5.05 9.69
C ARG A 53 1.95 -5.56 8.26
N GLN A 54 1.96 -6.88 8.06
CA GLN A 54 1.70 -7.49 6.74
C GLN A 54 0.31 -7.08 6.19
N ILE A 55 -0.73 -7.16 7.02
CA ILE A 55 -2.08 -6.74 6.62
C ILE A 55 -2.11 -5.26 6.25
N LEU A 56 -1.49 -4.40 7.07
CA LEU A 56 -1.46 -2.96 6.80
C LEU A 56 -0.72 -2.65 5.49
N ASN A 57 0.39 -3.34 5.20
CA ASN A 57 1.11 -3.17 3.95
C ASN A 57 0.25 -3.54 2.74
N LEU A 58 -0.40 -4.71 2.77
CA LEU A 58 -1.32 -5.14 1.71
C LEU A 58 -2.46 -4.12 1.49
N VAL A 59 -3.02 -3.57 2.57
CA VAL A 59 -4.05 -2.53 2.48
C VAL A 59 -3.48 -1.25 1.88
N GLN A 60 -2.28 -0.83 2.28
CA GLN A 60 -1.63 0.37 1.73
C GLN A 60 -1.32 0.22 0.24
N GLU A 61 -0.86 -0.96 -0.18
CA GLU A 61 -0.62 -1.28 -1.59
C GLU A 61 -1.91 -1.20 -2.40
N ALA A 62 -2.98 -1.88 -1.95
CA ALA A 62 -4.28 -1.86 -2.62
C ALA A 62 -4.89 -0.44 -2.68
N LEU A 63 -4.74 0.37 -1.62
CA LEU A 63 -5.17 1.77 -1.63
C LEU A 63 -4.32 2.62 -2.58
N GLY A 64 -3.02 2.32 -2.68
CA GLY A 64 -2.10 2.96 -3.61
C GLY A 64 -2.50 2.71 -5.07
N GLU A 65 -2.82 1.46 -5.39
CA GLU A 65 -3.32 1.02 -6.70
C GLU A 65 -4.65 1.71 -7.03
N LEU A 66 -5.65 1.60 -6.13
CA LEU A 66 -6.96 2.25 -6.33
C LEU A 66 -6.83 3.76 -6.53
N ARG A 67 -5.93 4.42 -5.80
CA ARG A 67 -5.68 5.86 -5.97
C ARG A 67 -5.10 6.19 -7.34
N LEU A 68 -4.29 5.31 -7.91
CA LEU A 68 -3.77 5.47 -9.26
C LEU A 68 -4.88 5.25 -10.30
N ASP A 69 -5.70 4.22 -10.12
CA ASP A 69 -6.85 3.95 -11.00
C ASP A 69 -7.83 5.12 -11.04
N MET A 70 -8.12 5.72 -9.87
CA MET A 70 -8.95 6.93 -9.81
C MET A 70 -8.34 8.10 -10.60
N LYS A 71 -7.01 8.27 -10.58
CA LYS A 71 -6.35 9.31 -11.39
C LYS A 71 -6.50 9.05 -12.88
N TYR A 72 -6.40 7.79 -13.32
CA TYR A 72 -6.62 7.43 -14.72
C TYR A 72 -8.06 7.66 -15.15
N LEU A 73 -9.05 7.26 -14.33
CA LEU A 73 -10.46 7.53 -14.63
C LEU A 73 -10.76 9.03 -14.77
N LEU A 74 -10.20 9.86 -13.89
CA LEU A 74 -10.36 11.32 -13.99
C LEU A 74 -9.71 11.87 -15.26
N PHE A 75 -8.53 11.38 -15.62
CA PHE A 75 -7.86 11.78 -16.85
C PHE A 75 -8.67 11.41 -18.10
N ASP A 76 -9.15 10.17 -18.18
CA ASP A 76 -9.98 9.69 -19.29
C ASP A 76 -11.30 10.47 -19.39
N LEU A 77 -11.91 10.81 -18.24
CA LEU A 77 -13.10 11.65 -18.19
C LEU A 77 -12.84 13.05 -18.77
N ASP A 78 -11.70 13.67 -18.45
CA ASP A 78 -11.34 14.98 -18.99
C ASP A 78 -11.02 14.92 -20.48
N ALA A 79 -10.38 13.84 -20.95
CA ALA A 79 -10.15 13.62 -22.38
C ALA A 79 -11.47 13.51 -23.15
N THR A 80 -12.39 12.66 -22.68
CA THR A 80 -13.72 12.48 -23.32
C THR A 80 -14.58 13.75 -23.27
N ARG A 81 -14.46 14.57 -22.22
CA ARG A 81 -15.12 15.89 -22.15
C ARG A 81 -14.58 16.85 -23.21
N ARG A 82 -13.25 16.94 -23.36
CA ARG A 82 -12.62 17.79 -24.38
C ARG A 82 -13.03 17.38 -25.79
N GLU A 83 -12.96 16.08 -26.09
CA GLU A 83 -13.39 15.54 -27.39
C GLU A 83 -14.86 15.88 -27.68
N ARG A 84 -15.75 15.66 -26.71
CA ARG A 84 -17.17 16.02 -26.84
C ARG A 84 -17.37 17.51 -27.12
N ASP A 85 -16.67 18.37 -26.39
CA ASP A 85 -16.79 19.82 -26.53
C ASP A 85 -16.26 20.30 -27.89
N GLU A 86 -15.18 19.69 -28.40
CA GLU A 86 -14.69 19.91 -29.76
C GLU A 86 -15.71 19.48 -30.83
N TYR A 87 -16.33 18.30 -30.67
CA TYR A 87 -17.36 17.84 -31.60
C TYR A 87 -18.59 18.75 -31.61
N ARG A 88 -19.03 19.25 -30.45
CA ARG A 88 -20.13 20.22 -30.36
C ARG A 88 -19.82 21.51 -31.09
N ARG A 89 -18.63 22.09 -30.89
CA ARG A 89 -18.20 23.30 -31.59
C ARG A 89 -18.17 23.10 -33.11
N LYS A 90 -17.68 21.95 -33.59
CA LYS A 90 -17.68 21.61 -35.04
C LYS A 90 -19.10 21.49 -35.60
N LEU A 91 -20.04 20.90 -34.85
CA LEU A 91 -21.44 20.80 -35.25
C LEU A 91 -22.14 22.16 -35.31
N GLU A 92 -21.87 23.04 -34.34
CA GLU A 92 -22.39 24.42 -34.32
C GLU A 92 -21.88 25.21 -35.54
N GLN A 93 -20.58 25.17 -35.82
CA GLN A 93 -19.99 25.82 -37.01
C GLN A 93 -20.55 25.29 -38.33
N SER A 94 -20.81 23.98 -38.43
CA SER A 94 -21.40 23.38 -39.63
C SER A 94 -22.83 23.86 -39.88
N LYS A 95 -23.62 24.07 -38.81
CA LYS A 95 -24.98 24.60 -38.90
C LYS A 95 -25.04 26.09 -39.23
N GLU A 96 -24.04 26.86 -38.83
CA GLU A 96 -23.95 28.30 -39.16
C GLU A 96 -23.47 28.56 -40.60
N ASN A 97 -22.70 27.61 -41.18
CA ASN A 97 -22.12 27.73 -42.51
C ASN A 97 -22.92 27.05 -43.64
N GLY A 98 -24.06 26.43 -43.34
CA GLY A 98 -24.95 25.75 -44.30
C GLY A 98 -26.30 26.44 -44.40
#